data_AF-A0A316V0H8-F1
#
_entry.id   AF-A0A316V0H8-F1
#
_cell.length_a   1.000
_cell.length_b   1.000
_cell.length_c   1.000
_cell.angle_alpha   90.00
_cell.angle_beta   90.00
_cell.angle_gamma   90.00
#
_symmetry.space_group_name_H-M   'P 1'
#
loop_
_entity.id
_entity.type
_entity.pdbx_description
1 polymer ?
#
loop_
_entity_poly.entity_id
_entity_poly.type
_entity_poly.pdbx_seq_one_letter_code
_entity_poly.pdbx_strand_id
1 'polypeptide(L)' 'MAAIFGPLRGTYRYLQRCAHEQPVIFYSLAIGWIGPVAVITVPSFRKNYLGWVPPEAVPTTYPLPQRKREEVTGYDDE' A
#
# COMPACT_ATOMS: atom_id res chain seq x y z
N MET A 1 -13.16 -33.30 18.72
CA MET A 1 -12.76 -32.45 17.58
C MET A 1 -13.91 -31.64 16.93
N ALA A 2 -15.19 -31.99 17.09
CA ALA A 2 -16.29 -31.26 16.41
C ALA A 2 -16.66 -29.89 17.04
N ALA A 3 -16.39 -29.67 18.33
CA ALA A 3 -16.77 -28.45 19.04
C ALA A 3 -15.90 -27.23 18.68
N ILE A 4 -14.68 -27.43 18.19
CA ILE A 4 -13.71 -26.36 17.90
C ILE A 4 -14.15 -25.53 16.67
N PHE A 5 -14.83 -26.15 15.70
CA PHE A 5 -15.30 -25.49 14.46
C PHE A 5 -16.80 -25.16 14.48
N GLY A 6 -17.49 -25.41 15.60
CA GLY A 6 -18.90 -25.07 15.80
C GLY A 6 -19.25 -23.61 15.46
N PRO A 7 -18.53 -22.60 16.00
CA PRO A 7 -18.84 -21.20 15.71
C PRO A 7 -18.56 -20.83 14.25
N LEU A 8 -17.55 -21.42 13.60
CA LEU A 8 -17.20 -21.10 12.21
C LEU A 8 -18.25 -21.59 11.21
N ARG A 9 -18.96 -22.68 11.50
CA ARG A 9 -20.07 -23.15 10.66
C ARG A 9 -21.27 -22.20 10.72
N GLY A 10 -21.55 -21.64 11.90
CA GLY A 10 -22.61 -20.66 12.10
C GLY A 10 -22.32 -19.34 11.37
N THR A 11 -21.08 -18.83 11.50
CA THR A 11 -20.67 -17.59 10.82
C THR A 11 -20.66 -17.74 9.30
N TYR A 12 -20.19 -18.87 8.75
CA TYR A 12 -20.23 -19.10 7.30
C TYR A 12 -21.65 -19.08 6.74
N ARG A 13 -22.60 -19.78 7.39
CA ARG A 13 -24.01 -19.78 6.96
C ARG A 13 -24.64 -18.39 7.09
N TYR A 14 -24.26 -17.62 8.11
CA TYR A 14 -24.71 -16.24 8.26
C TYR A 14 -24.18 -15.33 7.15
N LEU A 15 -22.88 -15.39 6.83
CA LEU A 15 -22.29 -14.61 5.73
C LEU A 15 -22.90 -15.01 4.38
N GLN A 16 -23.12 -16.30 4.15
CA GLN A 16 -23.82 -16.80 2.95
C GLN A 16 -25.24 -16.22 2.86
N ARG A 17 -26.00 -16.22 3.96
CA ARG A 17 -27.34 -15.63 4.03
C ARG A 17 -27.30 -14.13 3.72
N CYS A 18 -26.37 -13.38 4.32
CA CYS A 18 -26.19 -11.95 4.05
C CYS A 18 -25.87 -11.67 2.58
N ALA A 19 -25.06 -12.51 1.94
CA ALA A 19 -24.72 -12.37 0.52
C ALA A 19 -25.96 -12.54 -0.40
N HIS A 20 -26.93 -13.37 -0.02
CA HIS A 20 -28.16 -13.59 -0.81
C HIS A 20 -29.29 -12.64 -0.45
N GLU A 21 -29.54 -12.36 0.83
CA GLU A 21 -30.67 -11.53 1.29
C GLU A 21 -30.36 -10.02 1.22
N GLN A 22 -29.10 -9.63 1.43
CA GLN A 22 -28.67 -8.23 1.47
C GLN A 22 -27.35 -8.01 0.71
N PRO A 23 -27.33 -8.31 -0.62
CA PRO A 23 -26.10 -8.31 -1.40
C PRO A 23 -25.38 -6.96 -1.38
N VAL A 24 -26.12 -5.85 -1.44
CA VAL A 24 -25.54 -4.50 -1.47
C VAL A 24 -24.71 -4.21 -0.22
N ILE A 25 -25.21 -4.56 0.97
CA ILE A 25 -24.51 -4.33 2.24
C ILE A 25 -23.31 -5.27 2.36
N PHE A 26 -23.50 -6.55 2.02
CA PHE A 26 -22.44 -7.55 2.13
C PHE A 26 -21.25 -7.23 1.22
N TYR A 27 -21.50 -7.00 -0.07
CA TYR A 27 -20.42 -6.78 -1.04
C TYR A 27 -19.78 -5.39 -0.92
N SER A 28 -20.53 -4.36 -0.50
CA SER A 28 -19.93 -3.03 -0.22
C SER A 28 -18.92 -3.11 0.92
N LEU A 29 -19.24 -3.80 2.01
CA LEU A 29 -18.30 -4.03 3.11
C LEU A 29 -17.12 -4.91 2.67
N ALA A 30 -17.38 -5.99 1.93
CA ALA A 30 -16.32 -6.88 1.46
C ALA A 30 -15.31 -6.13 0.56
N ILE A 31 -15.78 -5.38 -0.43
CA ILE A 31 -14.93 -4.58 -1.33
C ILE A 31 -14.25 -3.46 -0.55
N GLY A 32 -14.97 -2.80 0.38
CA GLY A 32 -14.41 -1.77 1.24
C GLY A 32 -13.26 -2.28 2.10
N TRP A 33 -13.34 -3.51 2.61
CA TRP A 33 -12.28 -4.14 3.39
C TRP A 33 -11.10 -4.67 2.56
N ILE A 34 -11.33 -5.07 1.31
CA ILE A 34 -10.25 -5.50 0.41
C ILE A 34 -9.20 -4.39 0.23
N GLY A 35 -9.61 -3.12 0.16
CA GLY A 35 -8.69 -1.98 0.00
C GLY A 35 -7.64 -1.89 1.13
N PRO A 36 -8.03 -1.68 2.40
CA PRO A 36 -7.11 -1.62 3.53
C PRO A 36 -6.24 -2.88 3.67
N VAL A 37 -6.81 -4.06 3.46
CA VAL A 37 -6.05 -5.33 3.50
C VAL A 37 -4.98 -5.35 2.40
N ALA A 38 -5.33 -4.93 1.19
CA ALA A 38 -4.38 -4.86 0.07
C ALA A 38 -3.27 -3.83 0.34
N VAL A 39 -3.58 -2.66 0.90
CA VAL A 39 -2.57 -1.63 1.23
C VAL A 39 -1.54 -2.14 2.23
N ILE A 40 -1.94 -2.99 3.18
CA ILE A 40 -1.01 -3.55 4.17
C ILE A 40 -0.19 -4.71 3.59
N THR A 41 -0.82 -5.57 2.80
CA THR A 41 -0.21 -6.83 2.35
C THR A 41 0.58 -6.70 1.05
N VAL A 42 0.05 -5.99 0.06
CA VAL A 42 0.60 -5.92 -1.30
C VAL A 42 1.96 -5.21 -1.35
N PRO A 43 2.20 -4.05 -0.71
CA PRO A 43 3.49 -3.37 -0.80
C PRO A 43 4.63 -4.19 -0.20
N SER A 44 4.39 -4.84 0.94
CA SER A 44 5.37 -5.72 1.59
C SER A 44 5.70 -6.93 0.72
N PHE A 45 4.68 -7.55 0.13
CA PHE A 45 4.87 -8.67 -0.79
C PHE A 45 5.64 -8.25 -2.05
N ARG A 46 5.27 -7.09 -2.62
CA ARG A 46 5.89 -6.54 -3.83
C ARG A 46 7.37 -6.19 -3.64
N LYS A 47 7.74 -5.61 -2.49
CA LYS A 47 9.14 -5.28 -2.19
C LYS A 47 9.99 -6.53 -1.93
N ASN A 48 9.47 -7.48 -1.15
CA ASN A 48 10.28 -8.60 -0.65
C ASN A 48 10.38 -9.77 -1.64
N TYR A 49 9.33 -10.05 -2.41
CA TYR A 49 9.27 -11.24 -3.27
C TYR A 49 9.31 -10.93 -4.76
N LEU A 50 8.79 -9.77 -5.18
CA LEU A 50 8.74 -9.38 -6.60
C LEU A 50 9.93 -8.50 -7.04
N GLY A 51 10.90 -8.26 -6.15
CA GLY A 51 12.12 -7.50 -6.47
C GLY A 51 11.87 -6.05 -6.84
N TRP A 52 10.73 -5.48 -6.45
CA TRP A 52 10.39 -4.12 -6.82
C TRP A 52 11.15 -3.10 -5.97
N VAL A 53 11.87 -2.20 -6.64
CA VAL A 53 12.57 -1.06 -6.02
C VAL A 53 11.83 0.22 -6.35
N PRO A 54 11.53 1.10 -5.36
CA PRO A 54 10.95 2.39 -5.64
C PRO A 54 11.92 3.27 -6.46
N PRO A 55 11.43 4.06 -7.42
CA PRO A 55 12.27 5.01 -8.13
C PRO A 55 12.82 6.07 -7.17
N GLU A 56 13.96 6.66 -7.53
CA GLU A 56 14.52 7.79 -6.79
C GLU A 56 13.55 8.98 -6.79
N ALA A 57 13.55 9.74 -5.70
CA ALA A 57 12.68 10.89 -5.56
C ALA A 57 13.11 12.00 -6.54
N VAL A 58 12.13 12.56 -7.25
CA VAL A 58 12.36 13.69 -8.16
C VAL A 58 12.80 14.90 -7.33
N PRO A 59 13.86 15.63 -7.73
CA PRO A 59 14.27 16.83 -7.03
C PRO A 59 13.19 17.90 -7.13
N THR A 60 12.72 18.39 -5.99
CA THR A 60 11.73 19.48 -5.91
C THR A 60 12.40 20.85 -5.91
N THR A 61 13.71 20.91 -5.70
CA THR A 61 14.52 22.14 -5.61
C THR A 61 15.80 21.99 -6.41
N TYR A 62 16.47 23.12 -6.66
CA TYR A 62 17.78 23.12 -7.31
C TYR A 62 18.77 22.30 -6.45
N PRO A 63 19.44 21.28 -7.02
CA PRO A 63 20.36 20.44 -6.28
C PRO A 63 21.62 21.22 -5.92
N LEU A 64 21.63 21.80 -4.73
CA LEU A 64 22.79 22.51 -4.19
C LEU A 64 23.86 21.50 -3.78
N PRO A 65 25.09 21.61 -4.31
CA PRO A 65 26.18 20.74 -3.89
C PRO A 65 26.58 21.04 -2.45
N GLN A 66 26.73 20.00 -1.63
CA GLN A 66 27.19 20.10 -0.23
C GLN A 66 28.71 20.26 -0.16
N ARG A 67 29.22 21.34 -0.76
CA ARG A 67 30.66 21.66 -0.80
C ARG A 67 30.90 23.12 -0.43
N LYS A 68 32.11 23.42 0.05
CA LYS A 68 32.55 24.80 0.28
C LYS A 68 32.63 25.54 -1.06
N ARG A 69 32.38 26.86 -1.04
CA ARG A 69 32.59 27.71 -2.22
C ARG A 69 34.03 27.64 -2.67
N GLU A 70 34.22 27.41 -3.97
CA GLU A 70 35.49 27.53 -4.66
C GLU A 70 35.54 28.87 -5.37
N GLU A 71 36.74 29.46 -5.42
CA GLU A 71 37.00 30.65 -6.23
C GLU A 71 36.99 30.23 -7.71
N VAL A 72 36.28 30.98 -8.54
CA VAL A 72 36.13 30.74 -9.98
C VAL A 72 36.50 32.04 -10.69
N THR A 73 37.26 31.92 -11.79
CA THR A 73 37.70 33.03 -12.64
C THR A 73 37.23 32.81 -14.08
N GLY A 74 37.12 33.88 -14.87
CA GLY A 74 36.91 33.78 -16.33
C GLY A 74 35.70 34.54 -16.90
N TYR A 75 34.88 35.16 -16.06
CA TYR A 75 33.78 36.06 -16.47
C TYR A 75 33.76 37.32 -15.59
N ASP A 76 34.94 37.79 -15.18
CA ASP A 76 35.08 39.01 -14.40
C ASP A 76 34.96 40.22 -15.35
N ASP A 77 34.20 41.25 -14.94
CA ASP A 77 34.06 42.51 -15.69
C ASP A 77 35.39 43.29 -15.62
N GLU A 78 35.87 43.82 -16.76
CA GLU A 78 37.13 44.61 -16.85
C GLU A 78 37.18 45.82 -15.89
#